data_AF-A0A4Z0NT25-F1
#
_entry.id   AF-A0A4Z0NT25-F1
#
_cell.length_a   1.000
_cell.length_b   1.000
_cell.length_c   1.000
_cell.angle_alpha   90.00
_cell.angle_beta   90.00
_cell.angle_gamma   90.00
#
_symmetry.space_group_name_H-M   'P 1'
#
loop_
_entity.id
_entity.type
_entity.pdbx_description
1 polymer ?
#
loop_
_entity_poly.entity_id
_entity_poly.type
_entity_poly.pdbx_seq_one_letter_code
_entity_poly.pdbx_strand_id
1 'polypeptide(L)'
;MTTRRGILLAACMAWTGPALAADGTVSLTGRAVVGPESRDVAMAFTCTDTRSRTETGSLSIGFEVPNFEALEKRFDFGAFEGPSGTRRPLTEITVGQPVRVSANGAIKVDGTTFALGAGASLRGEAAELAKLRSVVAAAGAGPGSLRWRQESPRKGDSPLVVTVSISAAESDRLKTALAPCLKVDGKAKPKG
;
A
#
# COMPACT_ATOMS: atom_id res chain seq x y z
N MET A 1 62.06 12.82 25.32
CA MET A 1 61.55 12.59 23.94
C MET A 1 60.12 12.12 24.07
N THR A 2 59.16 12.99 23.74
CA THR A 2 57.74 12.81 24.07
C THR A 2 56.96 12.75 22.77
N THR A 3 56.49 11.57 22.38
CA THR A 3 55.77 11.36 21.11
C THR A 3 54.28 11.33 21.37
N ARG A 4 53.56 12.39 20.96
CA ARG A 4 52.09 12.47 20.99
C ARG A 4 51.49 11.58 19.88
N ARG A 5 50.63 10.64 20.25
CA ARG A 5 49.73 9.93 19.33
C ARG A 5 48.48 10.78 19.10
N GLY A 6 48.23 11.16 17.85
CA GLY A 6 46.95 11.73 17.41
C GLY A 6 46.02 10.62 16.94
N ILE A 7 44.80 10.58 17.48
CA ILE A 7 43.70 9.72 17.01
C ILE A 7 42.80 10.61 16.15
N LEU A 8 42.72 10.30 14.86
CA LEU A 8 41.75 10.88 13.93
C LEU A 8 40.48 10.03 13.96
N LEU A 9 39.41 10.59 14.52
CA LEU A 9 38.05 10.05 14.43
C LEU A 9 37.50 10.38 13.04
N ALA A 10 37.32 9.34 12.22
CA ALA A 10 36.58 9.43 10.96
C ALA A 10 35.08 9.48 11.26
N ALA A 11 34.46 10.64 11.06
CA ALA A 11 33.03 10.81 11.10
C ALA A 11 32.41 10.27 9.79
N CYS A 12 31.80 9.09 9.84
CA CYS A 12 30.94 8.61 8.76
C CYS A 12 29.69 9.49 8.69
N MET A 13 29.60 10.37 7.70
CA MET A 13 28.36 11.04 7.35
C MET A 13 27.39 9.99 6.80
N ALA A 14 26.39 9.62 7.60
CA ALA A 14 25.25 8.86 7.14
C ALA A 14 24.44 9.74 6.19
N TRP A 15 24.53 9.45 4.89
CA TRP A 15 23.80 10.14 3.84
C TRP A 15 22.35 9.63 3.82
N THR A 16 21.49 10.17 4.68
CA THR A 16 20.04 9.97 4.57
C THR A 16 19.50 10.95 3.54
N GLY A 17 19.67 10.63 2.26
CA GLY A 17 19.04 11.38 1.17
C GLY A 17 17.51 11.28 1.27
N PRO A 18 16.77 12.36 0.96
CA PRO A 18 15.32 12.29 0.90
C PRO A 18 14.96 11.38 -0.26
N ALA A 19 14.37 10.21 0.03
CA ALA A 19 13.64 9.47 -0.98
C ALA A 19 12.47 10.34 -1.43
N LEU A 20 12.68 11.12 -2.49
CA LEU A 20 11.63 11.88 -3.16
C LEU A 20 10.56 10.88 -3.59
N ALA A 21 9.32 11.11 -3.14
CA ALA A 21 8.16 10.42 -3.67
C ALA A 21 7.98 10.87 -5.13
N ALA A 22 8.69 10.22 -6.06
CA ALA A 22 8.46 10.40 -7.48
C ALA A 22 7.04 9.91 -7.79
N ASP A 23 6.26 10.76 -8.46
CA ASP A 23 4.97 10.41 -9.07
C ASP A 23 3.87 9.91 -8.12
N GLY A 24 3.81 10.44 -6.90
CA GLY A 24 2.70 10.15 -5.98
C GLY A 24 2.68 8.71 -5.47
N THR A 25 3.82 8.00 -5.57
CA THR A 25 3.97 6.63 -5.07
C THR A 25 4.88 6.58 -3.83
N VAL A 26 4.46 5.84 -2.81
CA VAL A 26 5.24 5.53 -1.60
C VAL A 26 5.24 4.03 -1.40
N SER A 27 6.41 3.45 -1.20
CA SER A 27 6.57 2.03 -0.91
C SER A 27 7.10 1.84 0.51
N LEU A 28 6.41 1.01 1.29
CA LEU A 28 6.78 0.67 2.67
C LEU A 28 7.08 -0.82 2.76
N THR A 29 8.14 -1.18 3.50
CA THR A 29 8.46 -2.58 3.74
C THR A 29 7.47 -3.21 4.72
N GLY A 30 7.00 -4.40 4.40
CA GLY A 30 6.10 -5.18 5.23
C GLY A 30 6.44 -6.66 5.20
N ARG A 31 5.60 -7.43 5.89
CA ARG A 31 5.68 -8.87 5.95
C ARG A 31 4.31 -9.48 5.65
N ALA A 32 4.27 -10.33 4.64
CA ALA A 32 3.12 -11.17 4.31
C ALA A 32 3.23 -12.53 4.99
N VAL A 33 2.11 -13.01 5.53
CA VAL A 33 1.99 -14.30 6.20
C VAL A 33 0.80 -15.06 5.63
N VAL A 34 1.02 -16.33 5.29
CA VAL A 34 -0.03 -17.29 4.88
C VAL A 34 0.20 -18.60 5.63
N GLY A 35 -0.61 -18.86 6.65
CA GLY A 35 -0.40 -20.01 7.53
C GLY A 35 0.98 -19.94 8.20
N PRO A 36 1.84 -20.98 8.09
CA PRO A 36 3.19 -20.98 8.67
C PRO A 36 4.24 -20.25 7.81
N GLU A 37 3.88 -19.80 6.61
CA GLU A 37 4.82 -19.19 5.68
C GLU A 37 4.82 -17.67 5.81
N SER A 38 6.02 -17.09 5.70
CA SER A 38 6.24 -15.64 5.78
C SER A 38 7.16 -15.19 4.65
N ARG A 39 6.86 -14.02 4.09
CA ARG A 39 7.65 -13.36 3.04
C ARG A 39 7.75 -11.87 3.35
N ASP A 40 8.90 -11.29 3.07
CA ASP A 40 9.01 -9.83 3.03
C ASP A 40 8.32 -9.32 1.77
N VAL A 41 7.57 -8.23 1.90
CA VAL A 41 6.81 -7.61 0.80
C VAL A 41 6.98 -6.10 0.83
N ALA A 42 6.72 -5.47 -0.31
CA ALA A 42 6.62 -4.03 -0.42
C ALA A 42 5.15 -3.63 -0.58
N MET A 43 4.64 -2.79 0.33
CA MET A 43 3.32 -2.20 0.22
C MET A 43 3.41 -0.83 -0.43
N ALA A 44 2.84 -0.72 -1.62
CA ALA A 44 2.78 0.50 -2.40
C ALA A 44 1.46 1.25 -2.15
N PHE A 45 1.58 2.56 -1.99
CA PHE A 45 0.48 3.52 -2.03
C PHE A 45 0.72 4.40 -3.24
N THR A 46 -0.28 4.52 -4.10
CA THR A 46 -0.16 5.31 -5.33
C THR A 46 -1.32 6.27 -5.45
N CYS A 47 -0.99 7.52 -5.76
CA CYS A 47 -1.91 8.57 -6.11
C CYS A 47 -1.54 9.10 -7.49
N THR A 48 -2.45 8.97 -8.46
CA THR A 48 -2.34 9.64 -9.75
C THR A 48 -3.36 10.76 -9.82
N ASP A 49 -2.94 11.93 -10.27
CA ASP A 49 -3.84 13.09 -10.40
C ASP A 49 -4.62 13.04 -11.72
N THR A 50 -5.74 13.74 -11.77
CA THR A 50 -6.53 13.92 -12.99
C THR A 50 -5.86 14.95 -13.90
N ARG A 51 -5.09 14.49 -14.89
CA ARG A 51 -4.33 15.37 -15.80
C ARG A 51 -5.17 15.97 -16.94
N SER A 52 -6.31 15.36 -17.27
CA SER A 52 -7.17 15.82 -18.37
C SER A 52 -8.65 15.49 -18.15
N ARG A 53 -9.51 15.86 -19.10
CA ARG A 53 -10.94 15.48 -19.05
C ARG A 53 -11.16 13.98 -19.30
N THR A 54 -10.22 13.32 -19.96
CA THR A 54 -10.31 11.90 -20.35
C THR A 54 -9.47 10.98 -19.45
N GLU A 55 -8.58 11.56 -18.64
CA GLU A 55 -7.75 10.82 -17.69
C GLU A 55 -8.33 11.00 -16.29
N THR A 56 -8.82 9.92 -15.70
CA THR A 56 -9.26 9.93 -14.31
C THR A 56 -8.10 9.47 -13.46
N GLY A 57 -7.63 10.34 -12.55
CA GLY A 57 -6.65 9.93 -11.56
C GLY A 57 -7.18 8.81 -10.66
N SER A 58 -6.33 8.20 -9.87
CA SER A 58 -6.69 7.07 -8.99
C SER A 58 -5.93 7.12 -7.68
N LEU A 59 -6.55 6.51 -6.66
CA LEU A 59 -5.90 6.19 -5.39
C LEU A 59 -5.88 4.68 -5.25
N SER A 60 -4.71 4.09 -5.00
CA SER A 60 -4.57 2.67 -4.76
C SER A 60 -3.60 2.34 -3.62
N ILE A 61 -3.85 1.18 -3.00
CA ILE A 61 -2.99 0.55 -1.99
C ILE A 61 -2.84 -0.90 -2.42
N GLY A 62 -1.63 -1.42 -2.48
CA GLY A 62 -1.39 -2.80 -2.85
C GLY A 62 -0.02 -3.29 -2.42
N PHE A 63 0.25 -4.56 -2.63
CA PHE A 63 1.54 -5.17 -2.37
C PHE A 63 1.79 -6.32 -3.34
N GLU A 64 3.05 -6.71 -3.42
CA GLU A 64 3.52 -7.79 -4.27
C GLU A 64 3.92 -8.98 -3.41
N VAL A 65 3.44 -10.17 -3.77
CA VAL A 65 3.77 -11.44 -3.13
C VAL A 65 4.72 -12.20 -4.06
N PRO A 66 6.04 -12.19 -3.79
CA PRO A 66 6.99 -12.95 -4.59
C PRO A 66 6.83 -14.44 -4.34
N ASN A 67 7.06 -15.25 -5.38
CA ASN A 67 6.95 -16.71 -5.34
C ASN A 67 5.59 -17.18 -4.78
N PHE A 68 4.50 -16.56 -5.25
CA PHE A 68 3.14 -16.84 -4.76
C PHE A 68 2.70 -18.28 -5.02
N GLU A 69 3.22 -18.93 -6.07
CA GLU A 69 2.94 -20.33 -6.43
C GLU A 69 3.23 -21.29 -5.26
N ALA A 70 4.29 -21.02 -4.49
CA ALA A 70 4.62 -21.82 -3.30
C ALA A 70 3.50 -21.76 -2.22
N LEU A 71 2.68 -20.72 -2.24
CA LEU A 71 1.59 -20.46 -1.30
C LEU A 71 0.22 -20.93 -1.81
N GLU A 72 0.09 -21.34 -3.08
CA GLU A 72 -1.20 -21.69 -3.71
C GLU A 72 -1.92 -22.87 -3.06
N LYS A 73 -1.18 -23.74 -2.37
CA LYS A 73 -1.76 -24.85 -1.58
C LYS A 73 -2.49 -24.36 -0.32
N ARG A 74 -2.26 -23.11 0.09
CA ARG A 74 -2.75 -22.53 1.34
C ARG A 74 -3.65 -21.31 1.15
N PHE A 75 -3.55 -20.67 -0.02
CA PHE A 75 -4.33 -19.49 -0.39
C PHE A 75 -4.63 -19.53 -1.89
N ASP A 76 -5.87 -19.21 -2.28
CA ASP A 76 -6.31 -19.18 -3.68
C ASP A 76 -6.08 -17.80 -4.32
N PHE A 77 -4.91 -17.60 -4.92
CA PHE A 77 -4.55 -16.35 -5.61
C PHE A 77 -5.34 -16.16 -6.90
N GLY A 78 -5.60 -17.25 -7.64
CA GLY A 78 -6.31 -17.20 -8.93
C GLY A 78 -7.71 -16.62 -8.81
N ALA A 79 -8.38 -16.77 -7.67
CA ALA A 79 -9.68 -16.17 -7.44
C ALA A 79 -9.68 -14.62 -7.40
N PHE A 80 -8.52 -13.99 -7.25
CA PHE A 80 -8.37 -12.53 -7.30
C PHE A 80 -7.89 -12.00 -8.65
N GLU A 81 -7.58 -12.89 -9.60
CA GLU A 81 -7.07 -12.48 -10.90
C GLU A 81 -8.12 -11.74 -11.74
N GLY A 82 -7.72 -10.61 -12.31
CA GLY A 82 -8.54 -9.83 -13.25
C GLY A 82 -9.32 -8.68 -12.60
N PRO A 83 -10.04 -7.88 -13.41
CA PRO A 83 -10.58 -6.58 -12.99
C PRO A 83 -11.73 -6.65 -11.99
N SER A 84 -12.31 -7.84 -11.77
CA SER A 84 -13.46 -8.02 -10.87
C SER A 84 -13.20 -8.98 -9.70
N GLY A 85 -12.04 -9.66 -9.67
CA GLY A 85 -11.68 -10.65 -8.64
C GLY A 85 -12.85 -11.52 -8.17
N THR A 86 -12.81 -11.96 -6.92
CA THR A 86 -14.03 -12.48 -6.28
C THR A 86 -14.99 -11.32 -6.04
N ARG A 87 -16.28 -11.47 -6.39
CA ARG A 87 -17.32 -10.43 -6.22
C ARG A 87 -17.62 -10.03 -4.76
N ARG A 88 -16.84 -10.49 -3.78
CA ARG A 88 -17.06 -10.22 -2.34
C ARG A 88 -15.88 -9.40 -1.81
N PRO A 89 -16.13 -8.37 -0.97
CA PRO A 89 -15.06 -7.65 -0.29
C PRO A 89 -14.46 -8.56 0.79
N LEU A 90 -13.53 -9.41 0.37
CA LEU A 90 -12.77 -10.34 1.21
C LEU A 90 -11.54 -9.68 1.86
N THR A 91 -11.41 -8.36 1.66
CA THR A 91 -10.25 -7.57 2.07
C THR A 91 -10.61 -6.61 3.19
N GLU A 92 -9.83 -6.63 4.25
CA GLU A 92 -9.89 -5.70 5.36
C GLU A 92 -8.53 -5.04 5.55
N ILE A 93 -8.50 -3.71 5.54
CA ILE A 93 -7.31 -2.92 5.85
C ILE A 93 -7.54 -2.20 7.17
N THR A 94 -6.65 -2.40 8.12
CA THR A 94 -6.73 -1.79 9.45
C THR A 94 -5.59 -0.81 9.63
N VAL A 95 -5.94 0.45 9.88
CA VAL A 95 -5.04 1.50 10.38
C VAL A 95 -5.79 2.23 11.49
N GLY A 96 -5.60 1.81 12.74
CA GLY A 96 -6.46 2.20 13.86
C GLY A 96 -7.84 1.54 13.83
N GLN A 97 -8.62 1.71 12.75
CA GLN A 97 -9.93 1.10 12.53
C GLN A 97 -9.95 0.20 11.28
N PRO A 98 -10.72 -0.90 11.28
CA PRO A 98 -10.83 -1.78 10.12
C PRO A 98 -11.74 -1.19 9.04
N VAL A 99 -11.30 -1.26 7.78
CA VAL A 99 -12.03 -0.81 6.59
C VAL A 99 -12.09 -1.94 5.57
N ARG A 100 -13.30 -2.28 5.11
CA ARG A 100 -13.50 -3.32 4.10
C ARG A 100 -13.57 -2.76 2.69
N VAL A 101 -12.68 -3.25 1.83
CA VAL A 101 -12.55 -2.83 0.44
C VAL A 101 -12.61 -4.04 -0.48
N SER A 102 -12.83 -3.79 -1.77
CA SER A 102 -12.63 -4.81 -2.80
C SER A 102 -11.17 -4.77 -3.23
N ALA A 103 -10.55 -5.94 -3.33
CA ALA A 103 -9.21 -6.08 -3.89
C ALA A 103 -9.24 -7.02 -5.10
N ASN A 104 -8.34 -6.73 -6.03
CA ASN A 104 -8.09 -7.51 -7.21
C ASN A 104 -6.58 -7.65 -7.41
N GLY A 105 -6.19 -8.62 -8.21
CA GLY A 105 -4.79 -8.89 -8.44
C GLY A 105 -4.51 -9.36 -9.86
N ALA A 106 -3.22 -9.51 -10.13
CA ALA A 106 -2.70 -10.03 -11.38
C ALA A 106 -1.31 -10.63 -11.16
N ILE A 107 -1.00 -11.66 -11.93
CA ILE A 107 0.37 -12.15 -12.06
C ILE A 107 1.16 -11.10 -12.85
N LYS A 108 2.33 -10.75 -12.35
CA LYS A 108 3.23 -9.76 -12.98
C LYS A 108 3.94 -10.38 -14.18
N VAL A 109 4.57 -9.52 -14.99
CA VAL A 109 5.27 -9.93 -16.23
C VAL A 109 6.41 -10.93 -15.96
N ASP A 110 6.95 -10.95 -14.74
CA ASP A 110 7.97 -11.92 -14.32
C ASP A 110 7.42 -13.35 -14.13
N GLY A 111 6.11 -13.53 -14.17
CA GLY A 111 5.42 -14.82 -13.99
C GLY A 111 5.50 -15.40 -12.57
N THR A 112 6.21 -14.76 -11.64
CA THR A 112 6.52 -15.33 -10.30
C THR A 112 6.05 -14.44 -9.15
N THR A 113 5.57 -13.24 -9.47
CA THR A 113 5.05 -12.28 -8.50
C THR A 113 3.56 -12.06 -8.71
N PHE A 114 2.78 -12.18 -7.65
CA PHE A 114 1.37 -11.80 -7.66
C PHE A 114 1.21 -10.41 -7.05
N ALA A 115 0.68 -9.45 -7.81
CA ALA A 115 0.29 -8.15 -7.27
C ALA A 115 -1.16 -8.20 -6.80
N LEU A 116 -1.41 -7.81 -5.56
CA LEU A 116 -2.75 -7.66 -4.99
C LEU A 116 -2.95 -6.22 -4.54
N GLY A 117 -4.08 -5.61 -4.88
CA GLY A 117 -4.36 -4.24 -4.49
C GLY A 117 -5.83 -3.88 -4.49
N ALA A 118 -6.12 -2.76 -3.85
CA ALA A 118 -7.42 -2.11 -3.82
C ALA A 118 -7.21 -0.71 -4.39
N GLY A 119 -8.02 -0.35 -5.37
CA GLY A 119 -7.94 0.93 -6.06
C GLY A 119 -9.31 1.53 -6.30
N ALA A 120 -9.36 2.85 -6.36
CA ALA A 120 -10.55 3.58 -6.79
C ALA A 120 -10.15 4.78 -7.63
N SER A 121 -10.93 5.01 -8.68
CA SER A 121 -10.87 6.17 -9.55
C SER A 121 -11.31 7.42 -8.79
N LEU A 122 -10.63 8.54 -9.02
CA LEU A 122 -10.99 9.84 -8.43
C LEU A 122 -12.39 10.32 -8.87
N ARG A 123 -12.92 9.77 -9.97
CA ARG A 123 -14.28 10.00 -10.46
C ARG A 123 -15.00 8.67 -10.68
N GLY A 124 -16.30 8.64 -10.44
CA GLY A 124 -17.16 7.47 -10.71
C GLY A 124 -17.21 6.41 -9.59
N GLU A 125 -16.25 6.40 -8.66
CA GLU A 125 -16.14 5.37 -7.61
C GLU A 125 -16.13 5.98 -6.19
N ALA A 126 -17.03 6.94 -5.94
CA ALA A 126 -17.01 7.76 -4.72
C ALA A 126 -17.03 6.96 -3.41
N ALA A 127 -17.76 5.84 -3.36
CA ALA A 127 -17.86 5.01 -2.15
C ALA A 127 -16.54 4.30 -1.82
N GLU A 128 -15.90 3.64 -2.80
CA GLU A 128 -14.61 2.98 -2.57
C GLU A 128 -13.47 3.98 -2.40
N LEU A 129 -13.52 5.11 -3.11
CA LEU A 129 -12.58 6.20 -2.92
C LEU A 129 -12.64 6.77 -1.50
N ALA A 130 -13.85 6.93 -0.92
CA ALA A 130 -14.00 7.40 0.45
C ALA A 130 -13.36 6.44 1.47
N LYS A 131 -13.53 5.13 1.27
CA LYS A 131 -12.88 4.11 2.10
C LYS A 131 -11.35 4.17 1.99
N LEU A 132 -10.80 4.19 0.77
CA LEU A 132 -9.35 4.27 0.57
C LEU A 132 -8.76 5.58 1.13
N ARG A 133 -9.45 6.71 0.96
CA ARG A 133 -9.06 7.98 1.59
C ARG A 133 -8.99 7.88 3.10
N SER A 134 -9.93 7.20 3.74
CA SER A 134 -9.93 7.03 5.21
C SER A 134 -8.71 6.22 5.68
N VAL A 135 -8.35 5.14 4.97
CA VAL A 135 -7.16 4.32 5.26
C VAL A 135 -5.89 5.13 5.10
N VAL A 136 -5.74 5.82 3.97
CA VAL A 136 -4.54 6.62 3.67
C VAL A 136 -4.40 7.81 4.61
N ALA A 137 -5.50 8.50 4.93
CA ALA A 137 -5.48 9.61 5.89
C ALA A 137 -5.05 9.12 7.28
N ALA A 138 -5.53 7.96 7.73
CA ALA A 138 -5.09 7.36 8.99
C ALA A 138 -3.61 6.97 8.96
N ALA A 139 -3.12 6.39 7.86
CA ALA A 139 -1.71 6.03 7.70
C ALA A 139 -0.78 7.26 7.68
N GLY A 140 -1.25 8.39 7.16
CA GLY A 140 -0.53 9.67 7.16
C GLY A 140 -0.71 10.51 8.43
N ALA A 141 -1.48 10.06 9.41
CA ALA A 141 -1.76 10.85 10.64
C ALA A 141 -0.63 10.78 11.67
N GLY A 142 0.25 9.78 11.58
CA GLY A 142 1.38 9.60 12.49
C GLY A 142 1.93 8.18 12.44
N PRO A 143 2.92 7.87 13.29
CA PRO A 143 3.49 6.53 13.36
C PRO A 143 2.44 5.50 13.83
N GLY A 144 2.58 4.25 13.37
CA GLY A 144 1.66 3.19 13.71
C GLY A 144 1.93 1.90 12.96
N SER A 145 0.89 1.10 12.77
CA SER A 145 0.94 -0.11 11.95
C SER A 145 -0.27 -0.20 11.05
N LEU A 146 -0.03 -0.66 9.82
CA LEU A 146 -1.08 -1.06 8.89
C LEU A 146 -1.12 -2.58 8.82
N ARG A 147 -2.32 -3.14 8.91
CA ARG A 147 -2.58 -4.56 8.68
C ARG A 147 -3.56 -4.76 7.54
N TRP A 148 -3.15 -5.48 6.51
CA TRP A 148 -4.01 -5.96 5.44
C TRP A 148 -4.36 -7.41 5.70
N ARG A 149 -5.64 -7.76 5.66
CA ARG A 149 -6.12 -9.14 5.76
C ARG A 149 -6.96 -9.46 4.53
N GLN A 150 -6.53 -10.49 3.80
CA GLN A 150 -7.21 -11.01 2.63
C GLN A 150 -7.68 -12.44 2.94
N GLU A 151 -8.99 -12.67 2.94
CA GLU A 151 -9.54 -14.02 3.06
C GLU A 151 -9.39 -14.78 1.73
N SER A 152 -9.17 -16.09 1.81
CA SER A 152 -9.26 -16.98 0.64
C SER A 152 -10.70 -17.45 0.45
N PRO A 153 -11.22 -17.49 -0.79
CA PRO A 153 -12.54 -18.04 -1.08
C PRO A 153 -12.59 -19.58 -0.94
N ARG A 154 -11.45 -20.25 -1.04
CA ARG A 154 -11.37 -21.71 -0.88
C ARG A 154 -11.48 -22.07 0.60
N LYS A 155 -12.47 -22.90 0.94
CA LYS A 155 -12.72 -23.30 2.33
C LYS A 155 -11.51 -24.04 2.92
N GLY A 156 -11.10 -23.62 4.13
CA GLY A 156 -10.01 -24.25 4.89
C GLY A 156 -8.64 -23.61 4.66
N ASP A 157 -8.54 -22.70 3.71
CA ASP A 157 -7.33 -21.93 3.46
C ASP A 157 -7.00 -20.97 4.61
N SER A 158 -5.72 -20.64 4.73
CA SER A 158 -5.28 -19.58 5.63
C SER A 158 -5.46 -18.22 4.96
N PRO A 159 -5.87 -17.17 5.70
CA PRO A 159 -5.89 -15.83 5.15
C PRO A 159 -4.47 -15.35 4.87
N LEU A 160 -4.33 -14.51 3.86
CA LEU A 160 -3.11 -13.74 3.60
C LEU A 160 -3.15 -12.48 4.47
N VAL A 161 -2.16 -12.33 5.36
CA VAL A 161 -2.05 -11.18 6.27
C VAL A 161 -0.76 -10.44 5.98
N VAL A 162 -0.85 -9.16 5.62
CA VAL A 162 0.31 -8.28 5.49
C VAL A 162 0.34 -7.31 6.66
N THR A 163 1.52 -7.12 7.25
CA THR A 163 1.76 -6.14 8.29
C THR A 163 2.89 -5.20 7.88
N VAL A 164 2.68 -3.91 8.09
CA VAL A 164 3.63 -2.83 7.81
C VAL A 164 3.75 -1.98 9.07
N SER A 165 4.98 -1.66 9.46
CA SER A 165 5.23 -0.63 10.47
C SER A 165 5.38 0.71 9.77
N ILE A 166 4.75 1.75 10.30
CA ILE A 166 4.79 3.10 9.75
C ILE A 166 5.52 3.97 10.77
N SER A 167 6.72 4.41 10.43
CA SER A 167 7.46 5.42 11.19
C SER A 167 6.90 6.82 10.95
N ALA A 168 7.27 7.79 11.80
CA ALA A 168 6.89 9.19 11.61
C ALA A 168 7.33 9.74 10.24
N ALA A 169 8.55 9.40 9.81
CA ALA A 169 9.07 9.80 8.51
C ALA A 169 8.31 9.15 7.34
N GLU A 170 7.76 7.94 7.51
CA GLU A 170 6.92 7.29 6.51
C GLU A 170 5.52 7.89 6.48
N SER A 171 4.91 8.18 7.64
CA SER A 171 3.62 8.86 7.69
C SER A 171 3.68 10.24 7.03
N ASP A 172 4.76 11.00 7.26
CA ASP A 172 4.95 12.31 6.60
C ASP A 172 5.14 12.18 5.09
N ARG A 173 5.87 11.14 4.64
CA ARG A 173 6.02 10.84 3.21
C ARG A 173 4.69 10.45 2.57
N LEU A 174 3.91 9.58 3.21
CA LEU A 174 2.57 9.20 2.77
C LEU A 174 1.65 10.42 2.66
N LYS A 175 1.61 11.24 3.70
CA LYS A 175 0.79 12.45 3.75
C LYS A 175 1.13 13.40 2.61
N THR A 176 2.42 13.62 2.36
CA THR A 176 2.90 14.51 1.29
C THR A 176 2.59 13.94 -0.09
N ALA A 177 2.95 12.69 -0.34
CA ALA A 177 2.81 12.06 -1.66
C ALA A 177 1.35 11.88 -2.09
N LEU A 178 0.45 11.62 -1.13
CA LEU A 178 -0.95 11.26 -1.40
C LEU A 178 -1.90 12.46 -1.24
N ALA A 179 -1.39 13.62 -0.85
CA ALA A 179 -2.15 14.86 -0.69
C ALA A 179 -3.07 15.20 -1.88
N PRO A 180 -2.69 15.00 -3.16
CA PRO A 180 -3.59 15.29 -4.29
C PRO A 180 -4.87 14.44 -4.26
N CYS A 181 -4.76 13.16 -3.89
CA CYS A 181 -5.90 12.24 -3.85
C CYS A 181 -6.76 12.38 -2.60
N LEU A 182 -6.26 13.01 -1.54
CA LEU A 182 -6.98 13.22 -0.28
C LEU A 182 -7.90 14.46 -0.30
N LYS A 183 -7.79 15.32 -1.31
CA LYS A 183 -8.71 16.46 -1.48
C LYS A 183 -10.10 15.93 -1.79
N VAL A 184 -11.09 16.28 -0.96
CA VAL A 184 -12.49 16.09 -1.31
C VAL A 184 -12.83 17.15 -2.36
N ASP A 185 -13.35 16.77 -3.52
CA ASP A 185 -13.82 17.72 -4.54
C ASP A 185 -15.07 18.46 -4.03
N GLY A 186 -14.84 19.38 -3.10
CA GLY A 186 -15.85 20.27 -2.54
C GLY A 186 -16.03 21.48 -3.43
N LYS A 187 -16.71 21.32 -4.58
CA LYS A 187 -17.47 22.41 -5.23
C LYS A 187 -18.71 21.86 -5.95
N ALA A 188 -19.73 21.48 -5.18
CA ALA A 188 -21.09 21.65 -5.67
C ALA A 188 -21.36 23.16 -5.76
N LYS A 189 -21.36 23.69 -6.98
CA LYS A 189 -21.75 25.08 -7.26
C LYS A 189 -23.20 25.28 -6.79
N PRO A 190 -23.54 26.31 -6.00
CA PRO A 190 -24.92 26.59 -5.69
C PRO A 190 -25.66 26.87 -7.01
N LYS A 191 -26.80 26.21 -7.21
CA LYS A 191 -27.76 26.63 -8.23
C LYS A 191 -28.27 27.99 -7.78
N GLY A 192 -27.79 29.04 -8.43
CA GLY A 192 -28.43 30.35 -8.43
C GLY A 192 -29.65 30.33 -9.34
#